data_AF-F2JJ68-F1
#
_entry.id   AF-F2JJ68-F1
#
_cell.length_a   1.000
_cell.length_b   1.000
_cell.length_c   1.000
_cell.angle_alpha   90.00
_cell.angle_beta   90.00
_cell.angle_gamma   90.00
#
_symmetry.space_group_name_H-M   'P 1'
#
loop_
_entity.id
_entity.type
_entity.pdbx_description
1 polymer ?
#
loop_
_entity_poly.entity_id
_entity_poly.type
_entity_poly.pdbx_seq_one_letter_code
_entity_poly.pdbx_strand_id
1 'polypeptide(L)' 'MTNYSIANLSEEELITVKEAEALFKQKTGKTYALIAWESK' A
#
# COMPACT_ATOMS: atom_id res chain seq x y z
N MET A 1 2.74 2.75 -24.19
CA MET A 1 2.13 3.35 -22.98
C MET A 1 1.93 2.23 -21.99
N THR A 2 2.52 2.33 -20.81
CA THR A 2 2.35 1.34 -19.74
C THR A 2 1.02 1.64 -19.05
N ASN A 3 0.09 0.68 -19.10
CA ASN A 3 -1.21 0.83 -18.45
C ASN A 3 -1.07 0.38 -16.99
N TYR A 4 -1.22 1.31 -16.05
CA TYR A 4 -1.25 1.01 -14.62
C TYR A 4 -2.69 0.83 -14.16
N SER A 5 -2.92 -0.18 -13.33
CA SER A 5 -4.22 -0.42 -12.67
C SER A 5 -4.02 -0.34 -11.17
N ILE A 6 -5.07 0.05 -10.42
CA ILE A 6 -5.05 -0.14 -8.96
C ILE A 6 -4.86 -1.63 -8.71
N ALA A 7 -3.87 -1.97 -7.89
CA ALA A 7 -3.54 -3.35 -7.63
C ALA A 7 -4.73 -4.07 -6.98
N ASN A 8 -5.13 -5.22 -7.52
CA ASN A 8 -6.09 -6.10 -6.87
C ASN A 8 -5.39 -6.94 -5.80
N LEU A 9 -5.17 -6.33 -4.63
CA LEU A 9 -4.40 -6.92 -3.55
C LEU A 9 -5.11 -8.15 -2.95
N SER A 10 -4.34 -9.21 -2.74
CA SER A 10 -4.74 -10.33 -1.89
C SER A 10 -4.83 -9.91 -0.41
N GLU A 11 -5.44 -10.77 0.43
CA GLU A 11 -5.57 -10.51 1.86
C GLU A 11 -4.20 -10.36 2.56
N GLU A 12 -3.22 -11.18 2.18
CA GLU A 12 -1.85 -11.12 2.72
C GLU A 12 -1.13 -9.82 2.33
N GLU A 13 -1.32 -9.36 1.10
CA GLU A 13 -0.77 -8.08 0.64
C GLU A 13 -1.44 -6.89 1.34
N LEU A 14 -2.76 -6.96 1.55
CA LEU A 14 -3.50 -5.95 2.31
C LEU A 14 -2.98 -5.84 3.75
N ILE A 15 -2.73 -6.98 4.42
CA ILE A 15 -2.15 -7.01 5.77
C ILE A 15 -0.77 -6.32 5.75
N THR A 16 0.08 -6.69 4.80
CA THR A 16 1.43 -6.10 4.66
C THR A 16 1.37 -4.57 4.47
N VAL A 17 0.45 -4.07 3.64
CA VAL A 17 0.25 -2.63 3.43
C VAL A 17 -0.19 -1.96 4.73
N LYS A 18 -1.10 -2.57 5.49
CA LYS A 18 -1.58 -2.03 6.78
C LYS A 18 -0.47 -2.00 7.84
N GLU A 19 0.37 -3.01 7.90
CA GLU A 19 1.54 -3.03 8.78
C GLU A 19 2.54 -1.91 8.43
N ALA A 20 2.76 -1.67 7.14
CA ALA A 20 3.59 -0.56 6.68
C ALA A 20 2.98 0.79 7.09
N GLU A 21 1.68 1.01 6.88
CA GLU A 21 0.97 2.23 7.32
C GLU A 21 1.15 2.45 8.83
N ALA A 22 0.98 1.41 9.64
CA ALA A 22 1.16 1.45 11.08
C ALA A 22 2.60 1.81 11.48
N LEU A 23 3.59 1.21 10.81
CA LEU A 23 5.01 1.50 11.04
C LEU A 23 5.36 2.96 10.74
N PHE A 24 4.86 3.50 9.63
CA PHE A 24 5.05 4.91 9.27
C PHE A 24 4.44 5.84 10.31
N LYS A 25 3.23 5.52 10.78
CA LYS A 25 2.57 6.27 11.85
C LYS A 25 3.37 6.22 13.15
N GLN A 26 3.89 5.06 13.54
CA GLN A 26 4.72 4.91 14.74
C GLN A 26 6.00 5.74 14.65
N LYS A 27 6.68 5.74 13.50
CA LYS A 27 7.96 6.44 13.34
C LYS A 27 7.84 7.95 13.16
N THR A 28 6.76 8.41 12.52
CA THR A 28 6.64 9.81 12.08
C THR A 28 5.50 10.57 12.75
N GLY A 29 4.59 9.88 13.44
CA GLY A 29 3.35 10.46 13.97
C GLY A 29 2.31 10.82 12.91
N LYS A 30 2.59 10.58 11.62
CA LYS A 30 1.75 10.97 10.50
C LYS A 30 1.03 9.77 9.92
N THR A 31 -0.23 9.97 9.51
CA THR A 31 -1.02 8.96 8.80
C THR A 31 -0.78 9.09 7.30
N TYR A 32 -0.43 7.98 6.65
CA TYR A 32 -0.29 7.89 5.20
C TYR A 32 -1.32 6.89 4.67
N ALA A 33 -1.79 7.14 3.45
CA ALA A 33 -2.56 6.17 2.67
C ALA A 33 -1.66 5.61 1.58
N LEU A 34 -1.42 4.30 1.60
CA LEU A 34 -0.61 3.60 0.60
C LEU A 34 -1.49 3.16 -0.59
N ILE A 35 -1.11 3.53 -1.80
CA ILE A 35 -1.79 3.12 -3.04
C ILE A 35 -0.85 2.20 -3.81
N ALA A 36 -1.28 0.95 -4.01
CA ALA A 36 -0.55 -0.02 -4.80
C ALA A 36 -0.99 0.03 -6.27
N TRP A 37 -0.02 0.02 -7.18
CA TRP A 37 -0.23 0.00 -8.63
C TRP A 37 0.48 -1.21 -9.23
N GLU A 38 -0.19 -1.92 -10.12
CA GLU A 38 0.40 -3.02 -10.89
C GLU A 38 0.55 -2.62 -12.36
N SER A 39 1.71 -2.96 -12.94
CA SER A 39 1.92 -2.85 -14.39
C SER A 39 1.38 -4.12 -15.05
N LYS A 40 0.55 -3.95 -16.07
CA LYS A 40 0.19 -5.04 -16.99
C LYS A 40 1.21 -5.19 -18.11
#